data_AF-A0A2E7JYW7-F1
#
_entry.id   AF-A0A2E7JYW7-F1
#
_cell.length_a   1.000
_cell.length_b   1.000
_cell.length_c   1.000
_cell.angle_alpha   90.00
_cell.angle_beta   90.00
_cell.angle_gamma   90.00
#
_symmetry.space_group_name_H-M   'P 1'
#
loop_
_entity.id
_entity.type
_entity.pdbx_description
1 polymer ?
#
loop_
_entity_poly.entity_id
_entity_poly.type
_entity_poly.pdbx_seq_one_letter_code
_entity_poly.pdbx_strand_id
1 'polypeptide(L)'
;MPKDQPVQMLRFANRVPLLYQAGGCAITKAIQSINWRLYGLEQKGGKGTPSGPAIILIHVASTNIPFTSEAKEAIADITEIKKEIVLALRNNAKTLARHLKKQKKRAKVSEKFDLVQKVLPAIAEKTSSVVGKPVPNLDKVVAAIMDVVWIEENIEFNKEGINIEIQITNYRLRSANFKLRAEVPGHSIKNAEPRPGKRSGNQVIWSVGLPTTESTKYKISIPDGNRSTFEGLELWIEGMDSTNIIGAEAWTGVADPGISEAIEAQKQGLS
;
A
#
# COMPACT_ATOMS: atom_id res chain seq x y z
N MET A 1 13.65 8.31 0.21
CA MET A 1 14.88 7.77 -0.40
C MET A 1 14.95 8.20 -1.86
N PRO A 2 16.14 8.47 -2.42
CA PRO A 2 16.31 8.84 -3.82
C PRO A 2 15.86 7.72 -4.76
N LYS A 3 15.24 8.06 -5.90
CA LYS A 3 14.74 7.06 -6.87
C LYS A 3 15.84 6.46 -7.73
N ASP A 4 16.89 7.22 -8.00
CA ASP A 4 17.94 6.85 -8.96
C ASP A 4 19.16 6.17 -8.31
N GLN A 5 19.13 5.96 -6.99
CA GLN A 5 20.22 5.31 -6.26
C GLN A 5 20.06 3.79 -6.22
N PRO A 6 21.17 3.04 -6.17
CA PRO A 6 21.13 1.61 -5.88
C PRO A 6 20.38 1.35 -4.58
N VAL A 7 19.61 0.27 -4.54
CA VAL A 7 18.92 -0.13 -3.31
C VAL A 7 19.93 -0.39 -2.19
N GLN A 8 19.56 -0.04 -0.96
CA GLN A 8 20.38 -0.34 0.20
C GLN A 8 20.19 -1.82 0.56
N MET A 9 21.29 -2.56 0.68
CA MET A 9 21.27 -3.98 1.03
C MET A 9 21.76 -4.16 2.46
N LEU A 10 20.92 -4.74 3.32
CA LEU A 10 21.26 -5.08 4.69
C LEU A 10 21.42 -6.60 4.79
N ARG A 11 22.64 -7.03 5.10
CA ARG A 11 23.01 -8.45 5.14
C ARG A 11 23.24 -8.86 6.58
N PHE A 12 22.60 -9.94 7.01
CA PHE A 12 22.77 -10.49 8.35
C PHE A 12 23.04 -12.00 8.29
N ALA A 13 23.91 -12.47 9.18
CA ALA A 13 24.17 -13.89 9.41
C ALA A 13 24.10 -14.15 10.92
N ASN A 14 23.24 -15.05 11.39
CA ASN A 14 23.04 -15.34 12.82
C ASN A 14 22.96 -14.06 13.70
N ARG A 15 22.11 -13.09 13.29
CA ARG A 15 21.89 -11.78 13.93
C ARG A 15 23.08 -10.80 13.89
N VAL A 16 24.19 -11.16 13.25
CA VAL A 16 25.36 -10.28 13.07
C VAL A 16 25.28 -9.58 11.71
N PRO A 17 25.41 -8.24 11.65
CA PRO A 17 25.46 -7.51 10.39
C PRO A 17 26.77 -7.77 9.65
N LEU A 18 26.67 -7.98 8.34
CA LEU A 18 27.81 -8.16 7.45
C LEU A 18 28.09 -6.85 6.70
N LEU A 19 29.15 -6.14 7.08
CA LEU A 19 29.41 -4.79 6.57
C LEU A 19 30.34 -4.81 5.35
N TYR A 20 31.34 -5.70 5.32
CA TYR A 20 32.35 -5.71 4.27
C TYR A 20 32.15 -6.84 3.26
N GLN A 21 32.93 -6.81 2.17
CA GLN A 21 32.98 -7.89 1.17
C GLN A 21 31.63 -8.21 0.49
N ALA A 22 30.79 -7.19 0.28
CA ALA A 22 29.47 -7.38 -0.34
C ALA A 22 29.53 -8.03 -1.73
N GLY A 23 30.55 -7.74 -2.55
CA GLY A 23 30.66 -8.29 -3.91
C GLY A 23 30.79 -9.82 -3.97
N GLY A 24 31.36 -10.45 -2.95
CA GLY A 24 31.53 -11.91 -2.87
C GLY A 24 30.36 -12.64 -2.19
N CYS A 25 29.48 -11.93 -1.50
CA CYS A 25 28.46 -12.53 -0.64
C CYS A 25 27.33 -13.18 -1.46
N ALA A 26 26.94 -14.41 -1.07
CA ALA A 26 25.80 -15.11 -1.65
C ALA A 26 24.51 -14.27 -1.65
N ILE A 27 24.28 -13.50 -0.59
CA ILE A 27 23.13 -12.60 -0.45
C ILE A 27 23.10 -11.57 -1.59
N THR A 28 24.22 -10.88 -1.80
CA THR A 28 24.33 -9.85 -2.84
C THR A 28 24.18 -10.47 -4.22
N LYS A 29 24.82 -11.61 -4.47
CA LYS A 29 24.69 -12.33 -5.74
C LYS A 29 23.26 -12.84 -5.98
N ALA A 30 22.55 -13.25 -4.93
CA ALA A 30 21.14 -13.65 -5.02
C ALA A 30 20.26 -12.46 -5.45
N ILE A 31 20.41 -11.30 -4.80
CA ILE A 31 19.70 -10.08 -5.19
C ILE A 31 20.00 -9.73 -6.65
N GLN A 32 21.27 -9.68 -7.04
CA GLN A 32 21.68 -9.28 -8.39
C GLN A 32 21.22 -10.24 -9.49
N SER A 33 20.91 -11.49 -9.15
CA SER A 33 20.45 -12.51 -10.09
C SER A 33 18.95 -12.39 -10.44
N ILE A 34 18.18 -11.63 -9.65
CA ILE A 34 16.75 -11.42 -9.89
C ILE A 34 16.58 -10.27 -10.90
N ASN A 35 15.66 -10.45 -11.86
CA ASN A 35 15.22 -9.37 -12.74
C ASN A 35 14.17 -8.51 -12.03
N TRP A 36 14.64 -7.46 -11.35
CA TRP A 36 13.80 -6.59 -10.53
C TRP A 36 12.86 -5.67 -11.32
N ARG A 37 13.09 -5.52 -12.63
CA ARG A 37 12.20 -4.76 -13.53
C ARG A 37 10.79 -5.35 -13.57
N LEU A 38 10.69 -6.67 -13.45
CA LEU A 38 9.41 -7.38 -13.38
C LEU A 38 8.64 -7.06 -12.08
N TYR A 39 9.35 -6.57 -11.06
CA TYR A 39 8.82 -6.29 -9.74
C TYR A 39 8.73 -4.79 -9.42
N GLY A 40 8.98 -3.92 -10.40
CA GLY A 40 8.77 -2.47 -10.29
C GLY A 40 9.96 -1.64 -9.83
N LEU A 41 11.14 -2.25 -9.65
CA LEU A 41 12.39 -1.49 -9.48
C LEU A 41 13.12 -1.30 -10.81
N GLU A 42 14.04 -0.35 -10.86
CA GLU A 42 14.89 -0.17 -12.02
C GLU A 42 16.12 -1.06 -11.93
N GLN A 43 16.62 -1.53 -13.08
CA GLN A 43 17.82 -2.35 -13.15
C GLN A 43 18.41 -2.22 -14.56
N LYS A 44 19.42 -1.36 -14.71
CA LYS A 44 20.08 -1.13 -16.00
C LYS A 44 20.73 -2.43 -16.49
N GLY A 45 20.44 -2.83 -17.73
CA GLY A 45 20.98 -4.06 -18.32
C GLY A 45 20.40 -5.38 -17.78
N GLY A 46 19.40 -5.34 -16.89
CA GLY A 46 18.70 -6.55 -16.40
C GLY A 46 19.54 -7.49 -15.52
N LYS A 47 20.75 -7.08 -15.14
CA LYS A 47 21.65 -7.77 -14.21
C LYS A 47 22.29 -6.75 -13.27
N GLY A 48 22.74 -7.19 -12.11
CA GLY A 48 23.42 -6.33 -11.13
C GLY A 48 22.46 -5.72 -10.11
N THR A 49 22.94 -4.77 -9.31
CA THR A 49 22.16 -4.21 -8.20
C THR A 49 21.00 -3.36 -8.74
N PRO A 50 19.75 -3.60 -8.32
CA PRO A 50 18.64 -2.75 -8.72
C PRO A 50 18.75 -1.35 -8.10
N SER A 51 18.08 -0.39 -8.71
CA SER A 51 17.95 0.99 -8.24
C SER A 51 16.50 1.33 -7.93
N GLY A 52 16.31 2.14 -6.90
CA GLY A 52 14.99 2.53 -6.42
C GLY A 52 14.97 2.88 -4.94
N PRO A 53 13.90 3.51 -4.46
CA PRO A 53 13.76 3.92 -3.07
C PRO A 53 13.37 2.72 -2.18
N ALA A 54 14.24 1.72 -2.08
CA ALA A 54 13.99 0.47 -1.36
C ALA A 54 15.20 0.02 -0.54
N ILE A 55 14.90 -0.68 0.57
CA ILE A 55 15.87 -1.41 1.37
C ILE A 55 15.54 -2.89 1.26
N ILE A 56 16.57 -3.71 1.01
CA ILE A 56 16.45 -5.16 1.01
C ILE A 56 17.25 -5.70 2.19
N LEU A 57 16.54 -6.24 3.19
CA LEU A 57 17.15 -6.92 4.32
C LEU A 57 17.05 -8.43 4.13
N ILE A 58 18.16 -9.12 4.27
CA ILE A 58 18.23 -10.59 4.22
C ILE A 58 19.03 -11.07 5.42
N HIS A 59 18.41 -11.98 6.18
CA HIS A 59 19.03 -12.66 7.30
C HIS A 59 19.11 -14.16 7.00
N VAL A 60 20.30 -14.72 7.14
CA VAL A 60 20.54 -16.16 7.04
C VAL A 60 20.88 -16.68 8.44
N ALA A 61 20.18 -17.71 8.88
CA ALA A 61 20.44 -18.38 10.15
C ALA A 61 20.69 -19.87 9.95
N SER A 62 21.73 -20.40 10.60
CA SER A 62 22.09 -21.82 10.58
C SER A 62 22.99 -22.15 11.77
N THR A 63 23.00 -23.43 12.19
CA THR A 63 23.97 -23.94 13.17
C THR A 63 25.40 -23.77 12.67
N ASN A 64 25.60 -23.89 11.36
CA ASN A 64 26.87 -23.63 10.68
C ASN A 64 26.63 -22.81 9.40
N ILE A 65 27.18 -21.60 9.36
CA ILE A 65 27.11 -20.72 8.18
C ILE A 65 28.44 -20.81 7.42
N PRO A 66 28.42 -21.15 6.13
CA PRO A 66 29.63 -21.21 5.32
C PRO A 66 30.05 -19.79 4.94
N PHE A 67 31.10 -19.29 5.57
CA PHE A 67 31.71 -17.99 5.26
C PHE A 67 32.83 -18.14 4.22
N THR A 68 33.11 -17.08 3.47
CA THR A 68 34.21 -17.05 2.48
C THR A 68 35.58 -16.96 3.12
N SER A 69 35.67 -16.48 4.37
CA SER A 69 36.90 -16.32 5.13
C SER A 69 36.63 -16.38 6.64
N GLU A 70 37.69 -16.54 7.42
CA GLU A 70 37.66 -16.58 8.90
C GLU A 70 37.13 -15.28 9.52
N ALA A 71 37.25 -14.15 8.82
CA ALA A 71 36.72 -12.86 9.25
C ALA A 71 35.17 -12.81 9.27
N LYS A 72 34.49 -13.80 8.67
CA LYS A 72 33.02 -13.94 8.66
C LYS A 72 32.25 -12.74 8.08
N GLU A 73 32.83 -12.06 7.10
CA GLU A 73 32.25 -10.85 6.47
C GLU A 73 31.29 -11.14 5.29
N ALA A 74 31.35 -12.35 4.72
CA ALA A 74 30.51 -12.73 3.59
C ALA A 74 30.18 -14.22 3.60
N ILE A 75 28.94 -14.54 3.24
CA ILE A 75 28.46 -15.92 3.07
C ILE A 75 28.94 -16.43 1.71
N ALA A 76 29.49 -17.65 1.69
CA ALA A 76 29.97 -18.31 0.48
C ALA A 76 28.82 -18.55 -0.52
N ASP A 77 29.12 -18.40 -1.82
CA ASP A 77 28.17 -18.54 -2.94
C ASP A 77 27.81 -20.01 -3.22
N ILE A 78 27.14 -20.64 -2.25
CA ILE A 78 26.64 -22.01 -2.33
C ILE A 78 25.29 -22.00 -3.06
N THR A 79 25.14 -22.89 -4.03
CA THR A 79 23.99 -22.94 -4.94
C THR A 79 22.67 -23.11 -4.18
N GLU A 80 22.64 -23.97 -3.17
CA GLU A 80 21.47 -24.30 -2.36
C GLU A 80 21.00 -23.09 -1.55
N ILE A 81 21.93 -22.44 -0.83
CA ILE A 81 21.65 -21.23 -0.04
C ILE A 81 21.15 -20.11 -0.96
N LYS A 82 21.82 -19.90 -2.09
CA LYS A 82 21.43 -18.87 -3.06
C LYS A 82 20.05 -19.13 -3.64
N LYS A 83 19.73 -20.37 -4.02
CA LYS A 83 18.41 -20.75 -4.54
C LYS A 83 17.30 -20.40 -3.54
N GLU A 84 17.51 -20.71 -2.27
CA GLU A 84 16.54 -20.42 -1.22
C GLU A 84 16.35 -18.92 -1.01
N ILE A 85 17.45 -18.14 -0.93
CA ILE A 85 17.38 -16.68 -0.84
C ILE A 85 16.61 -16.10 -2.04
N VAL A 86 16.86 -16.60 -3.25
CA VAL A 86 16.15 -16.15 -4.47
C VAL A 86 14.66 -16.46 -4.39
N LEU A 87 14.28 -17.63 -3.87
CA LEU A 87 12.87 -18.03 -3.74
C LEU A 87 12.15 -17.11 -2.75
N ALA A 88 12.74 -16.90 -1.57
CA ALA A 88 12.22 -15.99 -0.54
C ALA A 88 12.08 -14.55 -1.06
N LEU A 89 13.09 -14.05 -1.77
CA LEU A 89 13.04 -12.71 -2.37
C LEU A 89 11.96 -12.60 -3.44
N ARG A 90 11.77 -13.60 -4.31
CA ARG A 90 10.72 -13.57 -5.34
C ARG A 90 9.32 -13.50 -4.76
N ASN A 91 9.07 -14.20 -3.66
CA ASN A 91 7.76 -14.14 -2.98
C ASN A 91 7.48 -12.71 -2.46
N ASN A 92 8.45 -12.11 -1.78
CA ASN A 92 8.34 -10.73 -1.29
C ASN A 92 8.28 -9.70 -2.44
N ALA A 93 9.02 -9.94 -3.53
CA ALA A 93 9.04 -9.05 -4.69
C ALA A 93 7.69 -9.00 -5.41
N LYS A 94 6.88 -10.08 -5.40
CA LYS A 94 5.50 -10.04 -5.91
C LYS A 94 4.62 -9.07 -5.10
N THR A 95 4.76 -9.08 -3.77
CA THR A 95 4.04 -8.16 -2.89
C THR A 95 4.45 -6.71 -3.15
N LEU A 96 5.75 -6.45 -3.29
CA LEU A 96 6.28 -5.14 -3.70
C LEU A 96 5.68 -4.68 -5.05
N ALA A 97 5.69 -5.56 -6.05
CA ALA A 97 5.17 -5.24 -7.38
C ALA A 97 3.68 -4.85 -7.34
N ARG A 98 2.88 -5.59 -6.56
CA ARG A 98 1.45 -5.30 -6.32
C ARG A 98 1.29 -3.92 -5.68
N HIS A 99 2.08 -3.63 -4.64
CA HIS A 99 2.06 -2.33 -3.95
C HIS A 99 2.43 -1.17 -4.89
N LEU A 100 3.54 -1.28 -5.63
CA LEU A 100 3.98 -0.25 -6.57
C LEU A 100 2.96 -0.02 -7.70
N LYS A 101 2.36 -1.09 -8.23
CA LYS A 101 1.29 -0.98 -9.23
C LYS A 101 0.07 -0.24 -8.67
N LYS A 102 -0.32 -0.55 -7.42
CA LYS A 102 -1.41 0.15 -6.71
C LYS A 102 -1.09 1.63 -6.53
N GLN A 103 0.12 1.96 -6.07
CA GLN A 103 0.58 3.33 -5.89
C GLN A 103 0.56 4.10 -7.22
N LYS A 104 1.10 3.52 -8.30
CA LYS A 104 1.10 4.14 -9.64
C LYS A 104 -0.31 4.33 -10.19
N LYS A 105 -1.22 3.38 -9.97
CA LYS A 105 -2.64 3.53 -10.33
C LYS A 105 -3.26 4.70 -9.57
N ARG A 106 -3.08 4.77 -8.25
CA ARG A 106 -3.58 5.87 -7.40
C ARG A 106 -3.06 7.24 -7.89
N ALA A 107 -1.75 7.35 -8.13
CA ALA A 107 -1.14 8.59 -8.61
C ALA A 107 -1.72 9.06 -9.96
N LYS A 108 -1.81 8.14 -10.94
CA LYS A 108 -2.39 8.48 -12.26
C LYS A 108 -3.83 8.97 -12.19
N VAL A 109 -4.65 8.34 -11.35
CA VAL A 109 -6.05 8.80 -11.25
C VAL A 109 -6.14 10.09 -10.44
N SER A 110 -5.30 10.30 -9.43
CA SER A 110 -5.20 11.58 -8.73
C SER A 110 -4.80 12.71 -9.67
N GLU A 111 -3.79 12.52 -10.52
CA GLU A 111 -3.38 13.52 -11.52
C GLU A 111 -4.52 13.84 -12.51
N LYS A 112 -5.22 12.80 -12.99
CA LYS A 112 -6.39 12.97 -13.86
C LYS A 112 -7.49 13.77 -13.13
N PHE A 113 -7.70 13.50 -11.86
CA PHE A 113 -8.71 14.15 -11.04
C PHE A 113 -8.39 15.63 -10.81
N ASP A 114 -7.16 15.94 -10.41
CA ASP A 114 -6.68 17.31 -10.23
C ASP A 114 -6.80 18.12 -11.52
N LEU A 115 -6.47 17.50 -12.67
CA LEU A 115 -6.60 18.13 -13.97
C LEU A 115 -8.08 18.42 -14.29
N VAL A 116 -8.97 17.44 -14.12
CA VAL A 116 -10.40 17.61 -14.40
C VAL A 116 -11.01 18.68 -13.49
N GLN A 117 -10.73 18.66 -12.18
CA GLN A 117 -11.25 19.63 -11.23
C GLN A 117 -10.77 21.06 -11.50
N LYS A 118 -9.56 21.26 -12.02
CA LYS A 118 -9.03 22.60 -12.32
C LYS A 118 -9.43 23.08 -13.71
N VAL A 119 -9.30 22.23 -14.71
CA VAL A 119 -9.45 22.61 -16.12
C VAL A 119 -10.91 22.69 -16.53
N LEU A 120 -11.75 21.75 -16.09
CA LEU A 120 -13.15 21.70 -16.54
C LEU A 120 -13.96 22.94 -16.09
N PRO A 121 -13.87 23.41 -14.83
CA PRO A 121 -14.52 24.66 -14.42
C PRO A 121 -14.00 25.87 -15.19
N ALA A 122 -12.68 25.97 -15.40
CA ALA A 122 -12.08 27.09 -16.13
C ALA A 122 -12.54 27.14 -17.60
N ILE A 123 -12.71 25.98 -18.27
CA ILE A 123 -13.29 25.91 -19.61
C ILE A 123 -14.76 26.33 -19.56
N ALA A 124 -15.55 25.78 -18.63
CA ALA A 124 -16.96 26.07 -18.52
C ALA A 124 -17.22 27.57 -18.29
N GLU A 125 -16.45 28.21 -17.42
CA GLU A 125 -16.55 29.63 -17.11
C GLU A 125 -16.19 30.51 -18.32
N LYS A 126 -15.08 30.21 -19.01
CA LYS A 126 -14.67 30.94 -20.22
C LYS A 126 -15.68 30.78 -21.36
N THR A 127 -16.12 29.56 -21.66
CA THR A 127 -17.10 29.33 -22.73
C THR A 127 -18.44 29.98 -22.41
N SER A 128 -18.87 29.93 -21.15
CA SER A 128 -20.09 30.59 -20.68
C SER A 128 -20.01 32.11 -20.81
N SER A 129 -18.86 32.71 -20.48
CA SER A 129 -18.59 34.14 -20.66
C SER A 129 -18.62 34.56 -22.14
N VAL A 130 -17.98 33.79 -23.03
CA VAL A 130 -17.96 34.07 -24.47
C VAL A 130 -19.35 33.98 -25.10
N VAL A 131 -20.16 33.00 -24.67
CA VAL A 131 -21.51 32.75 -25.22
C VAL A 131 -22.60 33.54 -24.46
N GLY A 132 -22.26 34.22 -23.36
CA GLY A 132 -23.20 34.98 -22.54
C GLY A 132 -24.23 34.12 -21.80
N LYS A 133 -23.89 32.87 -21.45
CA LYS A 133 -24.78 31.92 -20.78
C LYS A 133 -24.31 31.63 -19.33
N PRO A 134 -25.19 31.12 -18.45
CA PRO A 134 -24.77 30.67 -17.13
C PRO A 134 -23.88 29.42 -17.23
N VAL A 135 -22.98 29.26 -16.25
CA VAL A 135 -22.10 28.08 -16.14
C VAL A 135 -22.96 26.83 -15.91
N PRO A 136 -22.83 25.79 -16.75
CA PRO A 136 -23.61 24.57 -16.58
C PRO A 136 -23.14 23.77 -15.36
N ASN A 137 -24.03 22.97 -14.77
CA ASN A 137 -23.64 21.99 -13.76
C ASN A 137 -22.72 20.93 -14.42
N LEU A 138 -21.53 20.73 -13.84
CA LEU A 138 -20.48 19.87 -14.38
C LEU A 138 -20.48 18.46 -13.79
N ASP A 139 -21.31 18.18 -12.78
CA ASP A 139 -21.24 16.96 -11.97
C ASP A 139 -21.36 15.70 -12.84
N LYS A 140 -22.30 15.72 -13.79
CA LYS A 140 -22.49 14.60 -14.75
C LYS A 140 -21.31 14.43 -15.71
N VAL A 141 -20.68 15.52 -16.12
CA VAL A 141 -19.51 15.48 -17.01
C VAL A 141 -18.29 14.95 -16.26
N VAL A 142 -18.08 15.41 -15.03
CA VAL A 142 -17.03 14.90 -14.14
C VAL A 142 -17.24 13.40 -13.89
N ALA A 143 -18.46 13.00 -13.56
CA ALA A 143 -18.79 11.58 -13.35
C ALA A 143 -18.59 10.73 -14.62
N ALA A 144 -18.93 11.26 -15.80
CA ALA A 144 -18.70 10.56 -17.08
C ALA A 144 -17.21 10.36 -17.40
N ILE A 145 -16.37 11.35 -17.05
CA ILE A 145 -14.92 11.26 -17.28
C ILE A 145 -14.26 10.31 -16.27
N MET A 146 -14.72 10.32 -15.01
CA MET A 146 -14.07 9.63 -13.90
C MET A 146 -14.53 8.17 -13.75
N ASP A 147 -15.84 7.88 -13.80
CA ASP A 147 -16.48 6.55 -13.56
C ASP A 147 -15.89 5.73 -12.40
N VAL A 148 -15.56 6.39 -11.28
CA VAL A 148 -14.99 5.76 -10.08
C VAL A 148 -15.69 6.19 -8.79
N VAL A 149 -15.63 5.33 -7.78
CA VAL A 149 -15.89 5.70 -6.39
C VAL A 149 -14.57 6.10 -5.76
N TRP A 150 -14.54 7.29 -5.18
CA TRP A 150 -13.35 7.87 -4.58
C TRP A 150 -13.49 7.86 -3.06
N ILE A 151 -12.51 7.28 -2.37
CA ILE A 151 -12.47 7.20 -0.92
C ILE A 151 -11.22 7.92 -0.44
N GLU A 152 -11.43 8.93 0.39
CA GLU A 152 -10.39 9.72 1.04
C GLU A 152 -10.44 9.48 2.53
N GLU A 153 -9.27 9.43 3.15
CA GLU A 153 -9.10 9.33 4.59
C GLU A 153 -8.36 10.56 5.09
N ASN A 154 -8.90 11.19 6.13
CA ASN A 154 -8.23 12.24 6.89
C ASN A 154 -7.99 11.72 8.30
N ILE A 155 -6.75 11.76 8.75
CA ILE A 155 -6.31 11.18 10.02
C ILE A 155 -5.78 12.31 10.90
N GLU A 156 -6.45 12.53 12.02
CA GLU A 156 -6.11 13.53 13.02
C GLU A 156 -5.61 12.84 14.30
N PHE A 157 -4.41 13.21 14.76
CA PHE A 157 -3.80 12.69 15.97
C PHE A 157 -3.99 13.68 17.12
N ASN A 158 -4.81 13.31 18.10
CA ASN A 158 -5.09 14.12 19.29
C ASN A 158 -4.49 13.49 20.54
N LYS A 159 -4.46 14.25 21.65
CA LYS A 159 -4.00 13.73 22.97
C LYS A 159 -4.88 12.60 23.51
N GLU A 160 -6.14 12.54 23.07
CA GLU A 160 -7.17 11.59 23.51
C GLU A 160 -7.35 10.40 22.55
N GLY A 161 -6.52 10.31 21.49
CA GLY A 161 -6.55 9.21 20.52
C GLY A 161 -6.46 9.67 19.07
N ILE A 162 -6.78 8.76 18.15
CA ILE A 162 -6.77 8.96 16.70
C ILE A 162 -8.21 9.09 16.20
N ASN A 163 -8.49 10.18 15.50
CA ASN A 163 -9.75 10.38 14.79
C ASN A 163 -9.50 10.23 13.28
N ILE A 164 -10.31 9.39 12.64
CA ILE A 164 -10.19 9.10 11.21
C ILE A 164 -11.54 9.44 10.56
N GLU A 165 -11.54 10.38 9.62
CA GLU A 165 -12.69 10.67 8.76
C GLU A 165 -12.47 10.04 7.39
N ILE A 166 -13.39 9.18 6.96
CA ILE A 166 -13.41 8.55 5.65
C ILE A 166 -14.52 9.21 4.83
N GLN A 167 -14.15 9.96 3.81
CA GLN A 167 -15.09 10.56 2.87
C GLN A 167 -15.18 9.69 1.61
N ILE A 168 -16.40 9.29 1.25
CA ILE A 168 -16.68 8.51 0.04
C ILE A 168 -17.49 9.38 -0.91
N THR A 169 -17.02 9.54 -2.15
CA THR A 169 -17.71 10.29 -3.21
C THR A 169 -17.93 9.41 -4.43
N ASN A 170 -19.14 9.37 -4.96
CA ASN A 170 -19.49 8.58 -6.14
C ASN A 170 -19.39 9.39 -7.43
N TYR A 171 -18.24 9.34 -8.11
CA TYR A 171 -18.05 9.94 -9.43
C TYR A 171 -18.46 9.02 -10.58
N ARG A 172 -19.56 8.29 -10.44
CA ARG A 172 -20.14 7.43 -11.49
C ARG A 172 -21.52 7.91 -11.86
N LEU A 173 -21.94 7.64 -13.09
CA LEU A 173 -23.30 7.89 -13.57
C LEU A 173 -24.34 6.89 -13.03
N ARG A 174 -23.93 5.96 -12.17
CA ARG A 174 -24.77 4.91 -11.57
C ARG A 174 -24.54 4.87 -10.07
N SER A 175 -25.56 4.43 -9.32
CA SER A 175 -25.44 4.23 -7.88
C SER A 175 -24.32 3.24 -7.54
N ALA A 176 -23.56 3.53 -6.49
CA ALA A 176 -22.55 2.64 -5.94
C ALA A 176 -23.11 1.96 -4.68
N ASN A 177 -23.25 0.63 -4.74
CA ASN A 177 -23.69 -0.19 -3.62
C ASN A 177 -22.59 -1.19 -3.29
N PHE A 178 -22.05 -1.14 -2.07
CA PHE A 178 -20.98 -2.03 -1.64
C PHE A 178 -20.88 -2.08 -0.11
N LYS A 179 -20.15 -3.06 0.42
CA LYS A 179 -19.79 -3.07 1.84
C LYS A 179 -18.39 -2.51 2.01
N LEU A 180 -18.25 -1.49 2.85
CA LEU A 180 -16.96 -0.96 3.26
C LEU A 180 -16.54 -1.65 4.57
N ARG A 181 -15.38 -2.28 4.58
CA ARG A 181 -14.74 -2.85 5.75
C ARG A 181 -13.55 -1.96 6.11
N ALA A 182 -13.48 -1.54 7.37
CA ALA A 182 -12.34 -0.78 7.88
C ALA A 182 -11.72 -1.50 9.09
N GLU A 183 -10.40 -1.54 9.12
CA GLU A 183 -9.59 -2.06 10.22
C GLU A 183 -8.41 -1.15 10.48
N VAL A 184 -8.01 -1.04 11.74
CA VAL A 184 -6.74 -0.41 12.11
C VAL A 184 -5.90 -1.47 12.80
N PRO A 185 -4.84 -1.98 12.15
CA PRO A 185 -3.96 -2.99 12.74
C PRO A 185 -3.47 -2.58 14.13
N GLY A 186 -3.48 -3.55 15.05
CA GLY A 186 -3.07 -3.35 16.44
C GLY A 186 -4.03 -2.54 17.33
N HIS A 187 -5.15 -2.02 16.79
CA HIS A 187 -6.08 -1.17 17.56
C HIS A 187 -7.53 -1.66 17.48
N SER A 188 -8.30 -1.41 18.54
CA SER A 188 -9.73 -1.66 18.56
C SER A 188 -10.53 -0.37 18.29
N ILE A 189 -11.38 -0.41 17.25
CA ILE A 189 -12.26 0.70 16.90
C ILE A 189 -13.42 0.78 17.91
N LYS A 190 -13.40 1.78 18.81
CA LYS A 190 -14.47 1.96 19.81
C LYS A 190 -15.68 2.66 19.18
N ASN A 191 -15.47 3.87 18.65
CA ASN A 191 -16.54 4.66 18.03
C ASN A 191 -16.45 4.62 16.51
N ALA A 192 -17.60 4.46 15.88
CA ALA A 192 -17.75 4.33 14.44
C ALA A 192 -19.10 4.94 14.04
N GLU A 193 -19.09 6.02 13.28
CA GLU A 193 -20.26 6.78 12.84
C GLU A 193 -20.31 6.88 11.32
N PRO A 194 -21.47 6.73 10.66
CA PRO A 194 -22.72 6.17 11.19
C PRO A 194 -22.55 4.78 11.81
N ARG A 195 -23.52 4.31 12.59
CA ARG A 195 -23.40 3.00 13.27
C ARG A 195 -23.14 1.89 12.25
N PRO A 196 -22.06 1.09 12.39
CA PRO A 196 -21.75 0.03 11.44
C PRO A 196 -22.83 -1.06 11.48
N GLY A 197 -23.15 -1.62 10.32
CA GLY A 197 -24.14 -2.69 10.18
C GLY A 197 -23.64 -4.02 10.76
N LYS A 198 -22.32 -4.24 10.79
CA LYS A 198 -21.70 -5.41 11.42
C LYS A 198 -20.32 -5.04 11.98
N ARG A 199 -19.94 -5.67 13.09
CA ARG A 199 -18.56 -5.70 13.59
C ARG A 199 -18.06 -7.16 13.59
N SER A 200 -16.84 -7.40 13.14
CA SER A 200 -16.24 -8.74 13.04
C SER A 200 -14.80 -8.66 13.51
N GLY A 201 -14.51 -9.10 14.74
CA GLY A 201 -13.20 -8.85 15.36
C GLY A 201 -12.94 -7.35 15.50
N ASN A 202 -11.78 -6.87 15.02
CA ASN A 202 -11.44 -5.45 14.98
C ASN A 202 -11.99 -4.71 13.75
N GLN A 203 -12.69 -5.41 12.85
CA GLN A 203 -13.26 -4.81 11.65
C GLN A 203 -14.62 -4.18 11.90
N VAL A 204 -14.82 -2.97 11.41
CA VAL A 204 -16.14 -2.34 11.28
C VAL A 204 -16.61 -2.42 9.84
N ILE A 205 -17.89 -2.76 9.65
CA ILE A 205 -18.46 -2.99 8.32
C ILE A 205 -19.69 -2.11 8.13
N TRP A 206 -19.65 -1.27 7.10
CA TRP A 206 -20.78 -0.45 6.64
C TRP A 206 -21.36 -0.96 5.34
N SER A 207 -22.67 -0.87 5.21
CA SER A 207 -23.33 -0.99 3.91
C SER A 207 -23.45 0.41 3.32
N VAL A 208 -22.74 0.64 2.22
CA VAL A 208 -22.69 1.94 1.53
C VAL A 208 -23.62 1.87 0.34
N GLY A 209 -24.63 2.75 0.31
CA GLY A 209 -25.47 2.99 -0.86
C GLY A 209 -25.38 4.47 -1.20
N LEU A 210 -24.72 4.80 -2.31
CA LEU A 210 -24.47 6.17 -2.75
C LEU A 210 -25.10 6.39 -4.13
N PRO A 211 -26.06 7.31 -4.26
CA PRO A 211 -26.53 7.80 -5.56
C PRO A 211 -25.41 8.40 -6.40
N THR A 212 -25.69 8.64 -7.67
CA THR A 212 -24.78 9.31 -8.61
C THR A 212 -24.37 10.67 -8.07
N THR A 213 -23.07 10.99 -8.12
CA THR A 213 -22.50 12.30 -7.72
C THR A 213 -22.66 12.70 -6.25
N GLU A 214 -23.19 11.82 -5.40
CA GLU A 214 -23.31 12.07 -3.97
C GLU A 214 -22.06 11.64 -3.19
N SER A 215 -21.92 12.19 -1.99
CA SER A 215 -20.87 11.85 -1.03
C SER A 215 -21.43 11.57 0.36
N THR A 216 -20.68 10.79 1.13
CA THR A 216 -20.99 10.48 2.53
C THR A 216 -19.70 10.42 3.34
N LYS A 217 -19.83 10.57 4.66
CA LYS A 217 -18.70 10.59 5.60
C LYS A 217 -18.88 9.53 6.66
N TYR A 218 -17.80 8.82 6.95
CA TYR A 218 -17.69 7.89 8.06
C TYR A 218 -16.60 8.38 9.01
N LYS A 219 -16.82 8.26 10.31
CA LYS A 219 -15.87 8.66 11.34
C LYS A 219 -15.54 7.47 12.22
N ILE A 220 -14.26 7.31 12.55
CA ILE A 220 -13.73 6.29 13.44
C ILE A 220 -12.92 6.99 14.51
N SER A 221 -13.10 6.62 15.79
CA SER A 221 -12.24 7.08 16.88
C SER A 221 -11.59 5.92 17.62
N ILE A 222 -10.29 6.07 17.85
CA ILE A 222 -9.42 5.09 18.49
C ILE A 222 -8.75 5.77 19.68
N PRO A 223 -9.32 5.65 20.89
CA PRO A 223 -8.85 6.40 22.06
C PRO A 223 -7.46 5.98 22.54
N ASP A 224 -7.06 4.72 22.31
CA ASP A 224 -5.80 4.18 22.82
C ASP A 224 -4.65 4.27 21.78
N GLY A 225 -4.87 4.93 20.65
CA GLY A 225 -3.91 5.02 19.54
C GLY A 225 -3.02 6.27 19.63
N ASN A 226 -1.73 6.12 19.29
CA ASN A 226 -0.81 7.23 19.11
C ASN A 226 -0.06 7.13 17.77
N ARG A 227 0.66 8.18 17.38
CA ARG A 227 1.35 8.22 16.07
C ARG A 227 2.43 7.14 15.91
N SER A 228 3.04 6.66 17.00
CA SER A 228 4.05 5.61 16.95
C SER A 228 3.47 4.20 16.82
N THR A 229 2.25 3.97 17.31
CA THR A 229 1.57 2.66 17.21
C THR A 229 0.71 2.56 15.95
N PHE A 230 0.32 3.68 15.34
CA PHE A 230 -0.52 3.69 14.15
C PHE A 230 0.22 3.22 12.89
N GLU A 231 -0.09 2.01 12.44
CA GLU A 231 0.47 1.43 11.21
C GLU A 231 -0.28 1.85 9.94
N GLY A 232 -1.54 2.26 10.08
CA GLY A 232 -2.37 2.70 8.95
C GLY A 232 -3.84 2.32 9.13
N LEU A 233 -4.67 2.81 8.20
CA LEU A 233 -6.05 2.38 8.03
C LEU A 233 -6.12 1.42 6.85
N GLU A 234 -6.67 0.24 7.08
CA GLU A 234 -6.94 -0.73 6.01
C GLU A 234 -8.42 -0.68 5.63
N LEU A 235 -8.69 -0.39 4.35
CA LEU A 235 -10.03 -0.31 3.79
C LEU A 235 -10.21 -1.39 2.72
N TRP A 236 -11.26 -2.21 2.86
CA TRP A 236 -11.66 -3.19 1.86
C TRP A 236 -13.11 -3.01 1.43
N ILE A 237 -13.38 -3.47 0.22
CA ILE A 237 -14.68 -3.39 -0.41
C ILE A 237 -15.14 -4.76 -0.88
N GLU A 238 -16.39 -5.07 -0.58
CA GLU A 238 -17.10 -6.28 -0.99
C GLU A 238 -18.35 -5.90 -1.79
N GLY A 239 -18.62 -6.63 -2.88
CA GLY A 239 -19.84 -6.46 -3.68
C GLY A 239 -19.74 -5.47 -4.84
N MET A 240 -18.55 -4.92 -5.12
CA MET A 240 -18.29 -4.03 -6.25
C MET A 240 -16.92 -4.32 -6.87
N ASP A 241 -16.80 -4.09 -8.18
CA ASP A 241 -15.52 -4.22 -8.86
C ASP A 241 -14.52 -3.17 -8.35
N SER A 242 -13.43 -3.66 -7.76
CA SER A 242 -12.30 -2.87 -7.27
C SER A 242 -11.60 -2.03 -8.34
N THR A 243 -11.78 -2.34 -9.63
CA THR A 243 -11.19 -1.53 -10.70
C THR A 243 -11.76 -0.11 -10.71
N ASN A 244 -13.04 0.04 -10.35
CA ASN A 244 -13.79 1.29 -10.26
C ASN A 244 -13.68 2.00 -8.90
N ILE A 245 -12.79 1.55 -8.02
CA ILE A 245 -12.68 2.12 -6.67
C ILE A 245 -11.25 2.56 -6.39
N ILE A 246 -11.14 3.70 -5.72
CA ILE A 246 -9.89 4.33 -5.35
C ILE A 246 -9.96 4.64 -3.87
N GLY A 247 -8.84 4.40 -3.16
CA GLY A 247 -8.76 4.51 -1.71
C GLY A 247 -8.86 3.18 -0.96
N ALA A 248 -9.58 2.18 -1.50
CA ALA A 248 -9.76 0.88 -0.84
C ALA A 248 -9.34 -0.33 -1.71
N GLU A 249 -9.19 -1.51 -1.09
CA GLU A 249 -8.88 -2.79 -1.73
C GLU A 249 -10.11 -3.69 -1.94
N ALA A 250 -10.00 -4.70 -2.80
CA ALA A 250 -11.01 -5.76 -2.87
C ALA A 250 -10.91 -6.65 -1.63
N TRP A 251 -12.04 -6.98 -1.01
CA TRP A 251 -12.09 -8.01 0.01
C TRP A 251 -11.96 -9.39 -0.64
N THR A 252 -10.92 -10.14 -0.30
CA THR A 252 -10.64 -11.47 -0.87
C THR A 252 -11.22 -12.62 -0.04
N GLY A 253 -11.86 -12.34 1.10
CA GLY A 253 -12.38 -13.35 2.02
C GLY A 253 -11.36 -13.86 3.05
N VAL A 254 -10.08 -13.52 2.89
CA VAL A 254 -8.98 -13.91 3.78
C VAL A 254 -8.38 -12.62 4.36
N ALA A 255 -8.40 -12.48 5.68
CA ALA A 255 -7.59 -11.45 6.35
C ALA A 255 -6.12 -11.77 6.04
N ASP A 256 -5.37 -10.81 5.51
CA ASP A 256 -4.01 -11.06 4.98
C ASP A 256 -3.16 -11.79 6.04
N PRO A 257 -2.75 -13.07 5.80
CA PRO A 257 -2.07 -13.87 6.81
C PRO A 257 -0.72 -13.30 7.23
N GLY A 258 -0.12 -12.43 6.40
CA GLY A 258 1.21 -11.88 6.63
C GLY A 258 1.33 -11.00 7.88
N ILE A 259 0.24 -10.36 8.33
CA ILE A 259 0.24 -9.54 9.56
C ILE A 259 -0.09 -10.42 10.77
N SER A 260 -1.01 -11.37 10.62
CA SER A 260 -1.40 -12.31 11.67
C SER A 260 -0.23 -13.19 12.10
N GLU A 261 0.51 -13.76 11.14
CA GLU A 261 1.68 -14.60 11.39
C GLU A 261 2.83 -13.81 12.03
N ALA A 262 3.03 -12.55 11.65
CA ALA A 262 4.06 -11.69 12.26
C ALA A 262 3.72 -11.33 13.72
N ILE A 263 2.45 -11.04 14.02
CA ILE A 263 1.96 -10.75 15.38
C ILE A 263 1.99 -12.03 16.25
N GLU A 264 1.69 -13.18 15.66
CA GLU A 264 1.69 -14.47 16.36
C GLU A 264 3.11 -14.97 16.64
N ALA A 265 4.05 -14.77 15.70
CA ALA A 265 5.48 -15.01 15.92
C ALA A 265 6.05 -14.13 17.05
N GLN A 266 5.61 -12.87 17.14
CA GLN A 266 6.03 -11.96 18.21
C GLN A 266 5.45 -12.35 19.58
N LYS A 267 4.23 -12.90 19.62
CA LYS A 267 3.60 -13.43 20.85
C LYS A 267 4.20 -14.76 21.33
N GLN A 268 4.73 -15.57 20.42
CA GLN A 268 5.33 -16.86 20.77
C GLN A 268 6.80 -16.78 21.21
N GLY A 269 7.37 -15.57 21.35
CA GLY A 269 8.74 -15.38 21.83
C GLY A 269 9.81 -15.97 20.90
N LEU A 270 9.44 -16.30 19.66
CA LEU A 270 10.34 -16.77 18.62
C LEU A 270 10.91 -15.56 17.87
N SER A 271 11.73 -14.77 18.56
CA SER A 271 12.64 -13.76 17.96
C SER A 271 14.04 -14.33 17.86
#